data_AF-A0A7J5VQT9-F1
#
_entry.id   AF-A0A7J5VQT9-F1
#
_cell.length_a   1.000
_cell.length_b   1.000
_cell.length_c   1.000
_cell.angle_alpha   90.00
_cell.angle_beta   90.00
_cell.angle_gamma   90.00
#
_symmetry.space_group_name_H-M   'P 1'
#
loop_
_entity.id
_entity.type
_entity.pdbx_description
1 polymer ?
#
loop_
_entity_poly.entity_id
_entity_poly.type
_entity_poly.pdbx_seq_one_letter_code
_entity_poly.pdbx_strand_id
1 'polypeptide(L)'
;MFCTRLAPHFFCILAALSLLFSTPLHCAEKDKTLLEQIRFEPKSATEEAVTFKLNGPCTPKIFTVKGNTPKIVLDFYDTSTAPSIKGLINSKGKLITTIRTGMHTEKQRKTRVVLDLAPAGEYDFSQNFEAQENTLRITVVRLQRQNGKQHALQEVPEKEGKLKDAAEIPADPPLPMETQEVSPQTAEIKNRMEPASTPPPPIDTERITAVSPSSQPVSIESISFKKNPGKEEKLLFTVNNFQPPIIIGIEEGIPRIICDFPNTAVAEKIPELIETQGQFIQQVRVEKNASQSSIRLILELIPNRHYDLEQIFYKEENLYVLLVKPSGSPHVKNKKQ
;
A
#
# COMPACT_ATOMS: atom_id res chain seq x y z
N MET A 1 -38.28 85.19 0.80
CA MET A 1 -39.26 84.10 0.93
C MET A 1 -38.52 82.79 1.16
N PHE A 2 -39.17 81.81 1.80
CA PHE A 2 -38.57 80.54 2.22
C PHE A 2 -38.36 79.54 1.07
N CYS A 3 -37.63 78.46 1.40
CA CYS A 3 -37.49 77.14 0.73
C CYS A 3 -36.16 76.88 0.00
N THR A 4 -35.47 75.75 0.18
CA THR A 4 -35.36 74.82 1.34
C THR A 4 -34.08 73.99 1.14
N ARG A 5 -33.44 73.51 2.21
CA ARG A 5 -32.32 72.56 2.09
C ARG A 5 -32.82 71.19 1.63
N LEU A 6 -32.05 70.49 0.79
CA LEU A 6 -32.09 69.03 0.70
C LEU A 6 -30.67 68.50 0.42
N ALA A 7 -30.24 67.49 1.19
CA ALA A 7 -28.87 66.96 1.16
C ALA A 7 -28.77 65.65 0.36
N PRO A 8 -27.65 65.38 -0.34
CA PRO A 8 -27.43 64.11 -1.04
C PRO A 8 -26.77 63.09 -0.09
N HIS A 9 -27.57 62.44 0.76
CA HIS A 9 -27.14 61.34 1.64
C HIS A 9 -28.03 60.10 1.50
N PHE A 10 -28.35 59.69 0.27
CA PHE A 10 -29.16 58.49 0.02
C PHE A 10 -28.85 57.82 -1.34
N PHE A 11 -27.61 57.35 -1.53
CA PHE A 11 -27.26 56.53 -2.71
C PHE A 11 -26.19 55.43 -2.44
N CYS A 12 -26.15 54.90 -1.21
CA CYS A 12 -25.17 53.85 -0.81
C CYS A 12 -25.80 52.57 -0.23
N ILE A 13 -27.12 52.36 -0.36
CA ILE A 13 -27.81 51.17 0.20
C ILE A 13 -28.72 50.51 -0.84
N LEU A 14 -28.12 50.06 -1.95
CA LEU A 14 -28.79 49.15 -2.91
C LEU A 14 -27.80 48.32 -3.77
N ALA A 15 -26.55 48.18 -3.30
CA ALA A 15 -25.49 47.40 -3.95
C ALA A 15 -24.87 46.32 -3.00
N ALA A 16 -25.59 45.94 -1.95
CA ALA A 16 -25.12 45.03 -0.90
C ALA A 16 -25.95 43.74 -0.75
N LEU A 17 -26.83 43.43 -1.72
CA LEU A 17 -27.77 42.28 -1.64
C LEU A 17 -27.80 41.41 -2.91
N SER A 18 -26.73 41.38 -3.70
CA SER A 18 -26.57 40.49 -4.86
C SER A 18 -25.37 39.52 -4.76
N LEU A 19 -24.53 39.64 -3.72
CA LEU A 19 -23.32 38.84 -3.51
C LEU A 19 -23.55 37.56 -2.66
N LEU A 20 -24.72 36.93 -2.75
CA LEU A 20 -25.05 35.74 -1.94
C LEU A 20 -25.41 34.47 -2.72
N PHE A 21 -25.47 34.50 -4.05
CA PHE A 21 -25.79 33.31 -4.86
C PHE A 21 -24.96 33.23 -6.16
N SER A 22 -23.66 32.96 -6.04
CA SER A 22 -22.80 32.48 -7.13
C SER A 22 -21.47 31.91 -6.62
N THR A 23 -21.51 31.04 -5.60
CA THR A 23 -20.42 30.07 -5.43
C THR A 23 -20.70 28.89 -6.36
N PRO A 24 -19.97 28.73 -7.49
CA PRO A 24 -20.04 27.48 -8.22
C PRO A 24 -19.57 26.38 -7.28
N LEU A 25 -20.46 25.43 -6.97
CA LEU A 25 -20.05 24.14 -6.40
C LEU A 25 -19.11 23.49 -7.43
N HIS A 26 -17.82 23.73 -7.26
CA HIS A 26 -16.80 22.86 -7.81
C HIS A 26 -16.94 21.53 -7.06
N CYS A 27 -17.84 20.68 -7.57
CA CYS A 27 -17.71 19.25 -7.38
C CYS A 27 -16.35 18.86 -7.93
N ALA A 28 -15.34 18.80 -7.05
CA ALA A 28 -14.07 18.17 -7.35
C ALA A 28 -14.37 16.72 -7.72
N GLU A 29 -14.44 16.42 -9.01
CA GLU A 29 -14.45 15.06 -9.50
C GLU A 29 -13.16 14.41 -9.00
N LYS A 30 -13.30 13.48 -8.05
CA LYS A 30 -12.15 12.88 -7.40
C LYS A 30 -11.49 11.95 -8.41
N ASP A 31 -10.41 12.43 -9.03
CA ASP A 31 -9.66 11.70 -10.03
C ASP A 31 -9.45 10.25 -9.63
N LYS A 32 -9.91 9.37 -10.50
CA LYS A 32 -10.00 7.93 -10.24
C LYS A 32 -8.60 7.35 -10.25
N THR A 33 -8.19 6.75 -9.14
CA THR A 33 -6.85 6.15 -9.03
C THR A 33 -6.65 5.10 -10.13
N LEU A 34 -5.53 5.22 -10.83
CA LEU A 34 -5.15 4.43 -11.99
C LEU A 34 -3.75 3.88 -11.76
N LEU A 35 -3.61 2.56 -11.85
CA LEU A 35 -2.33 1.89 -12.01
C LEU A 35 -1.93 2.03 -13.49
N GLU A 36 -0.86 2.77 -13.75
CA GLU A 36 -0.42 3.17 -15.10
C GLU A 36 0.57 2.17 -15.72
N GLN A 37 1.49 1.66 -14.89
CA GLN A 37 2.56 0.77 -15.33
C GLN A 37 2.91 -0.26 -14.25
N ILE A 38 3.25 -1.46 -14.70
CA ILE A 38 3.93 -2.50 -13.91
C ILE A 38 5.26 -2.79 -14.60
N ARG A 39 6.37 -2.77 -13.86
CA ARG A 39 7.72 -3.09 -14.34
C ARG A 39 8.35 -4.14 -13.43
N PHE A 40 8.85 -5.22 -14.01
CA PHE A 40 9.70 -6.19 -13.29
C PHE A 40 11.17 -5.77 -13.39
N GLU A 41 11.88 -5.87 -12.28
CA GLU A 41 13.30 -5.50 -12.12
C GLU A 41 14.07 -6.71 -11.54
N PRO A 42 14.70 -7.54 -12.39
CA PRO A 42 15.60 -8.57 -11.90
C PRO A 42 16.85 -7.91 -11.31
N LYS A 43 17.24 -8.31 -10.09
CA LYS A 43 18.47 -7.82 -9.43
C LYS A 43 19.51 -8.90 -9.25
N SER A 44 19.16 -10.00 -8.58
CA SER A 44 20.11 -11.08 -8.26
C SER A 44 19.42 -12.45 -8.19
N ALA A 45 20.12 -13.47 -7.71
CA ALA A 45 19.53 -14.79 -7.43
C ALA A 45 18.71 -14.83 -6.12
N THR A 46 18.82 -13.81 -5.27
CA THR A 46 18.22 -13.74 -3.93
C THR A 46 17.38 -12.48 -3.72
N GLU A 47 17.37 -11.55 -4.67
CA GLU A 47 16.55 -10.33 -4.64
C GLU A 47 16.01 -10.03 -6.04
N GLU A 48 14.72 -9.70 -6.12
CA GLU A 48 14.04 -9.21 -7.33
C GLU A 48 13.02 -8.14 -6.93
N ALA A 49 12.49 -7.36 -7.88
CA ALA A 49 11.50 -6.34 -7.56
C ALA A 49 10.45 -6.11 -8.64
N VAL A 50 9.34 -5.49 -8.22
CA VAL A 50 8.27 -4.99 -9.09
C VAL A 50 7.96 -3.55 -8.72
N THR A 51 7.93 -2.70 -9.73
CA THR A 51 7.64 -1.27 -9.62
C THR A 51 6.30 -0.97 -10.28
N PHE A 52 5.46 -0.21 -9.58
CA PHE A 52 4.09 0.14 -9.90
C PHE A 52 3.96 1.65 -9.99
N LYS A 53 3.72 2.20 -11.19
CA LYS A 53 3.43 3.63 -11.34
C LYS A 53 1.94 3.88 -11.25
N LEU A 54 1.53 4.90 -10.50
CA LEU A 54 0.14 5.29 -10.28
C LEU A 54 -0.05 6.77 -10.68
N ASN A 55 -1.27 7.15 -11.07
CA ASN A 55 -1.62 8.55 -11.33
C ASN A 55 -1.79 9.41 -10.05
N GLY A 56 -1.56 8.82 -8.87
CA GLY A 56 -1.74 9.47 -7.58
C GLY A 56 -1.40 8.54 -6.40
N PRO A 57 -1.43 9.06 -5.16
CA PRO A 57 -1.04 8.30 -3.98
C PRO A 57 -1.99 7.11 -3.73
N CYS A 58 -1.44 5.90 -3.72
CA CYS A 58 -2.19 4.67 -3.44
C CYS A 58 -1.32 3.66 -2.69
N THR A 59 -1.78 3.25 -1.50
CA THR A 59 -1.17 2.16 -0.74
C THR A 59 -2.08 0.93 -0.83
N PRO A 60 -1.68 -0.15 -1.51
CA PRO A 60 -2.47 -1.37 -1.56
C PRO A 60 -2.45 -2.10 -0.21
N LYS A 61 -3.47 -2.93 0.05
CA LYS A 61 -3.38 -3.94 1.10
C LYS A 61 -2.52 -5.09 0.56
N ILE A 62 -1.39 -5.36 1.20
CA ILE A 62 -0.49 -6.45 0.84
C ILE A 62 -0.63 -7.61 1.84
N PHE A 63 -0.66 -8.84 1.34
CA PHE A 63 -0.62 -10.06 2.16
C PHE A 63 0.02 -11.22 1.39
N THR A 64 0.47 -12.25 2.10
CA THR A 64 1.06 -13.45 1.49
C THR A 64 0.08 -14.61 1.44
N VAL A 65 0.28 -15.51 0.47
CA VAL A 65 -0.32 -16.84 0.44
C VAL A 65 0.82 -17.84 0.54
N LYS A 66 0.87 -18.60 1.64
CA LYS A 66 1.91 -19.61 1.91
C LYS A 66 1.54 -20.96 1.27
N GLY A 67 2.49 -21.91 1.27
CA GLY A 67 2.32 -23.27 0.73
C GLY A 67 3.02 -23.49 -0.61
N ASN A 68 2.66 -24.57 -1.32
CA ASN A 68 3.39 -25.06 -2.51
C ASN A 68 3.45 -24.08 -3.70
N THR A 69 2.53 -23.10 -3.76
CA THR A 69 2.52 -22.06 -4.81
C THR A 69 2.53 -20.66 -4.17
N PRO A 70 3.63 -20.26 -3.50
CA PRO A 70 3.66 -19.07 -2.66
C PRO A 70 3.38 -17.79 -3.46
N LYS A 71 2.72 -16.81 -2.85
CA LYS A 71 2.29 -15.56 -3.53
C LYS A 71 2.40 -14.34 -2.63
N ILE A 72 2.67 -13.19 -3.23
CA ILE A 72 2.38 -11.88 -2.63
C ILE A 72 1.19 -11.29 -3.39
N VAL A 73 0.16 -10.88 -2.67
CA VAL A 73 -1.08 -10.32 -3.23
C VAL A 73 -1.20 -8.86 -2.81
N LEU A 74 -1.43 -7.98 -3.78
CA LEU A 74 -1.63 -6.55 -3.59
C LEU A 74 -3.04 -6.16 -4.03
N ASP A 75 -3.87 -5.75 -3.08
CA ASP A 75 -5.22 -5.24 -3.32
C ASP A 75 -5.20 -3.70 -3.37
N PHE A 76 -5.20 -3.13 -4.59
CA PHE A 76 -5.33 -1.70 -4.84
C PHE A 76 -6.83 -1.33 -4.88
N TYR A 77 -7.36 -0.83 -3.76
CA TYR A 77 -8.77 -0.47 -3.62
C TYR A 77 -9.17 0.73 -4.49
N ASP A 78 -10.39 0.69 -5.02
CA ASP A 78 -11.03 1.67 -5.92
C ASP A 78 -10.25 2.04 -7.20
N THR A 79 -9.10 1.39 -7.39
CA THR A 79 -8.12 1.62 -8.44
C THR A 79 -8.53 0.90 -9.72
N SER A 80 -8.13 1.45 -10.87
CA SER A 80 -8.30 0.86 -12.21
C SER A 80 -6.94 0.55 -12.83
N THR A 81 -6.88 -0.22 -13.90
CA THR A 81 -5.64 -0.45 -14.68
C THR A 81 -5.67 0.34 -15.98
N ALA A 82 -4.53 0.92 -16.37
CA ALA A 82 -4.36 1.46 -17.71
C ALA A 82 -4.44 0.33 -18.76
N PRO A 83 -4.94 0.60 -19.99
CA PRO A 83 -5.06 -0.41 -21.05
C PRO A 83 -3.74 -1.07 -21.47
N SER A 84 -2.60 -0.42 -21.18
CA SER A 84 -1.25 -0.90 -21.40
C SER A 84 -0.85 -2.07 -20.47
N ILE A 85 -1.52 -2.23 -19.33
CA ILE A 85 -1.21 -3.28 -18.35
C ILE A 85 -1.84 -4.60 -18.79
N LYS A 86 -0.98 -5.59 -19.06
CA LYS A 86 -1.41 -6.96 -19.34
C LYS A 86 -1.89 -7.62 -18.05
N GLY A 87 -3.00 -8.37 -18.13
CA GLY A 87 -3.48 -9.21 -17.03
C GLY A 87 -2.52 -10.35 -16.63
N LEU A 88 -1.54 -10.66 -17.50
CA LEU A 88 -0.49 -11.65 -17.27
C LEU A 88 0.84 -11.14 -17.83
N ILE A 89 1.87 -11.12 -16.98
CA ILE A 89 3.26 -10.80 -17.34
C ILE A 89 4.13 -11.95 -16.83
N ASN A 90 4.74 -12.70 -17.76
CA ASN A 90 5.78 -13.67 -17.40
C ASN A 90 7.09 -12.91 -17.19
N SER A 91 7.49 -12.72 -15.94
CA SER A 91 8.70 -11.98 -15.54
C SER A 91 9.98 -12.76 -15.83
N LYS A 92 9.90 -14.09 -15.96
CA LYS A 92 11.07 -15.01 -16.07
C LYS A 92 12.07 -14.86 -14.90
N GLY A 93 11.60 -14.36 -13.76
CA GLY A 93 12.40 -14.18 -12.55
C GLY A 93 12.69 -15.50 -11.83
N LYS A 94 13.75 -15.50 -11.03
CA LYS A 94 14.17 -16.60 -10.16
C LYS A 94 13.35 -16.68 -8.87
N LEU A 95 12.77 -15.56 -8.45
CA LEU A 95 11.92 -15.45 -7.27
C LEU A 95 10.48 -15.18 -7.69
N ILE A 96 10.25 -14.18 -8.54
CA ILE A 96 8.93 -13.81 -9.07
C ILE A 96 8.81 -14.40 -10.48
N THR A 97 8.03 -15.48 -10.61
CA THR A 97 7.87 -16.21 -11.86
C THR A 97 6.88 -15.53 -12.81
N THR A 98 5.81 -14.97 -12.24
CA THR A 98 4.68 -14.38 -12.96
C THR A 98 4.10 -13.22 -12.17
N ILE A 99 3.64 -12.19 -12.86
CA ILE A 99 2.82 -11.10 -12.31
C ILE A 99 1.45 -11.17 -12.98
N ARG A 100 0.39 -11.36 -12.20
CA ARG A 100 -1.00 -11.35 -12.65
C ARG A 100 -1.70 -10.09 -12.19
N THR A 101 -2.63 -9.58 -13.00
CA THR A 101 -3.45 -8.41 -12.67
C THR A 101 -4.90 -8.68 -13.04
N GLY A 102 -5.82 -8.46 -12.10
CA GLY A 102 -7.26 -8.69 -12.31
C GLY A 102 -8.13 -7.69 -11.56
N MET A 103 -9.26 -7.32 -12.16
CA MET A 103 -10.28 -6.49 -11.52
C MET A 103 -11.22 -7.37 -10.69
N HIS A 104 -11.39 -7.06 -9.41
CA HIS A 104 -12.41 -7.66 -8.54
C HIS A 104 -13.46 -6.61 -8.20
N THR A 105 -14.73 -6.90 -8.44
CA THR A 105 -15.87 -6.00 -8.19
C THR A 105 -16.75 -6.44 -7.00
N GLU A 106 -16.59 -7.68 -6.53
CA GLU A 106 -17.35 -8.23 -5.40
C GLU A 106 -17.03 -7.52 -4.07
N LYS A 107 -18.09 -7.11 -3.34
CA LYS A 107 -18.07 -6.41 -2.04
C LYS A 107 -17.44 -5.01 -2.07
N GLN A 108 -16.21 -4.89 -2.57
CA GLN A 108 -15.51 -3.62 -2.77
C GLN A 108 -14.61 -3.73 -4.00
N ARG A 109 -14.70 -2.73 -4.87
CA ARG A 109 -13.95 -2.69 -6.12
C ARG A 109 -12.45 -2.52 -5.86
N LYS A 110 -11.63 -3.33 -6.53
CA LYS A 110 -10.17 -3.29 -6.43
C LYS A 110 -9.49 -3.89 -7.65
N THR A 111 -8.33 -3.35 -8.00
CA THR A 111 -7.35 -4.04 -8.84
C THR A 111 -6.51 -4.93 -7.94
N ARG A 112 -6.53 -6.24 -8.18
CA ARG A 112 -5.62 -7.18 -7.52
C ARG A 112 -4.43 -7.44 -8.42
N VAL A 113 -3.23 -7.20 -7.91
CA VAL A 113 -1.98 -7.74 -8.48
C VAL A 113 -1.56 -8.96 -7.65
N VAL A 114 -1.06 -10.00 -8.31
CA VAL A 114 -0.48 -11.18 -7.67
C VAL A 114 0.91 -11.42 -8.23
N LEU A 115 1.91 -11.47 -7.34
CA LEU A 115 3.26 -11.93 -7.63
C LEU A 115 3.31 -13.42 -7.31
N ASP A 116 3.36 -14.28 -8.33
CA ASP A 116 3.51 -15.72 -8.14
C ASP A 116 4.98 -16.06 -7.94
N LEU A 117 5.31 -16.52 -6.74
CA LEU A 117 6.68 -16.82 -6.34
C LEU A 117 7.07 -18.25 -6.73
N ALA A 118 8.37 -18.46 -6.97
CA ALA A 118 8.90 -19.79 -7.27
C ALA A 118 8.71 -20.73 -6.05
N PRO A 119 8.42 -22.03 -6.27
CA PRO A 119 8.14 -22.96 -5.20
C PRO A 119 9.36 -23.22 -4.28
N ALA A 120 9.10 -23.75 -3.08
CA ALA A 120 10.09 -24.24 -2.12
C ALA A 120 11.15 -23.23 -1.60
N GLY A 121 10.95 -21.93 -1.81
CA GLY A 121 11.69 -20.87 -1.13
C GLY A 121 10.92 -20.30 0.05
N GLU A 122 11.62 -19.91 1.10
CA GLU A 122 11.11 -18.94 2.08
C GLU A 122 11.40 -17.53 1.55
N TYR A 123 10.42 -16.64 1.71
CA TYR A 123 10.44 -15.31 1.10
C TYR A 123 10.08 -14.23 2.11
N ASP A 124 10.80 -13.13 2.03
CA ASP A 124 10.47 -11.87 2.68
C ASP A 124 10.24 -10.80 1.59
N PHE A 125 9.58 -9.71 1.92
CA PHE A 125 9.42 -8.58 1.02
C PHE A 125 9.37 -7.24 1.74
N SER A 126 9.82 -6.19 1.05
CA SER A 126 9.69 -4.80 1.51
C SER A 126 8.93 -3.97 0.49
N GLN A 127 8.29 -2.90 0.96
CA GLN A 127 7.65 -1.89 0.12
C GLN A 127 8.33 -0.52 0.31
N ASN A 128 8.39 0.26 -0.76
CA ASN A 128 8.74 1.68 -0.74
C ASN A 128 7.79 2.46 -1.64
N PHE A 129 7.23 3.58 -1.19
CA PHE A 129 6.38 4.45 -2.02
C PHE A 129 7.06 5.80 -2.23
N GLU A 130 7.51 6.04 -3.46
CA GLU A 130 8.06 7.33 -3.87
C GLU A 130 6.92 8.29 -4.21
N ALA A 131 6.74 9.32 -3.38
CA ALA A 131 5.59 10.20 -3.43
C ALA A 131 5.68 11.25 -4.55
N GLN A 132 6.90 11.60 -4.98
CA GLN A 132 7.10 12.54 -6.10
C GLN A 132 6.71 11.89 -7.44
N GLU A 133 7.04 10.62 -7.60
CA GLU A 133 6.79 9.83 -8.83
C GLU A 133 5.52 8.97 -8.77
N ASN A 134 4.73 9.08 -7.69
CA ASN A 134 3.59 8.21 -7.36
C ASN A 134 3.88 6.72 -7.63
N THR A 135 5.05 6.26 -7.18
CA THR A 135 5.59 4.96 -7.59
C THR A 135 5.79 4.05 -6.38
N LEU A 136 5.03 2.95 -6.33
CA LEU A 136 5.21 1.89 -5.34
C LEU A 136 6.22 0.85 -5.87
N ARG A 137 7.25 0.55 -5.10
CA ARG A 137 8.22 -0.51 -5.39
C ARG A 137 8.13 -1.61 -4.33
N ILE A 138 7.98 -2.85 -4.79
CA ILE A 138 8.01 -4.05 -3.96
C ILE A 138 9.30 -4.79 -4.25
N THR A 139 10.10 -5.05 -3.21
CA THR A 139 11.31 -5.87 -3.30
C THR A 139 11.02 -7.22 -2.66
N VAL A 140 11.30 -8.32 -3.35
CA VAL A 140 11.15 -9.68 -2.85
C VAL A 140 12.54 -10.28 -2.65
N VAL A 141 12.78 -10.83 -1.47
CA VAL A 141 14.04 -11.43 -1.07
C VAL A 141 13.81 -12.91 -0.75
N ARG A 142 14.68 -13.80 -1.22
CA ARG A 142 14.69 -15.20 -0.78
C ARG A 142 15.52 -15.32 0.48
N LEU A 143 14.91 -15.79 1.56
CA LEU A 143 15.60 -16.09 2.80
C LEU A 143 16.49 -17.32 2.58
N GLN A 144 17.81 -17.12 2.75
CA GLN A 144 18.77 -18.21 2.81
C GLN A 144 18.51 -18.98 4.11
N ARG A 145 18.18 -20.28 4.03
CA ARG A 145 18.27 -21.13 5.23
C ARG A 145 19.73 -21.11 5.68
N GLN A 146 20.01 -20.61 6.88
CA GLN A 146 21.32 -20.85 7.46
C GLN A 146 21.46 -22.36 7.66
N ASN A 147 22.45 -22.96 6.98
CA ASN A 147 22.76 -24.37 7.10
C ASN A 147 23.20 -24.65 8.55
N GLY A 148 22.25 -25.07 9.37
CA GLY A 148 22.52 -25.67 10.66
C GLY A 148 23.34 -26.93 10.47
N LYS A 149 24.66 -26.80 10.67
CA LYS A 149 25.68 -27.83 10.92
C LYS A 149 25.45 -29.18 10.23
N GLN A 150 26.33 -29.49 9.28
CA GLN A 150 26.65 -30.89 8.94
C GLN A 150 27.00 -31.63 10.24
N HIS A 151 26.10 -32.46 10.73
CA HIS A 151 26.45 -33.53 11.66
C HIS A 151 26.69 -34.78 10.82
N ALA A 152 27.93 -35.24 10.80
CA ALA A 152 28.28 -36.48 10.15
C ALA A 152 27.53 -37.64 10.84
N LEU A 153 26.77 -38.39 10.04
CA LEU A 153 26.46 -39.78 10.28
C LEU A 153 26.78 -40.55 9.01
N GLN A 154 27.63 -41.55 9.18
CA GLN A 154 28.36 -42.28 8.16
C GLN A 154 27.47 -42.98 7.13
N GLU A 155 27.99 -43.09 5.91
CA GLU A 155 27.58 -44.17 5.01
C GLU A 155 27.92 -45.52 5.65
N VAL A 156 26.93 -46.42 5.71
CA VAL A 156 27.15 -47.87 5.80
C VAL A 156 26.15 -48.53 4.84
N PRO A 157 26.57 -49.46 3.96
CA PRO A 157 25.78 -49.86 2.80
C PRO A 157 24.77 -50.99 3.08
N GLU A 158 23.72 -50.97 2.27
CA GLU A 158 23.06 -52.11 1.59
C GLU A 158 22.70 -53.39 2.38
N LYS A 159 21.40 -53.74 2.33
CA LYS A 159 20.98 -55.12 2.05
C LYS A 159 19.58 -55.22 1.43
N GLU A 160 19.48 -56.06 0.41
CA GLU A 160 18.24 -56.35 -0.33
C GLU A 160 17.18 -57.11 0.48
N GLY A 161 15.91 -56.94 0.09
CA GLY A 161 14.76 -57.70 0.60
C GLY A 161 13.55 -57.70 -0.34
N LYS A 162 13.56 -58.59 -1.33
CA LYS A 162 12.39 -59.03 -2.14
C LYS A 162 11.34 -59.72 -1.23
N LEU A 163 10.03 -59.88 -1.51
CA LEU A 163 9.19 -59.76 -2.73
C LEU A 163 7.68 -59.77 -2.33
N LYS A 164 6.77 -59.41 -3.27
CA LYS A 164 5.34 -59.85 -3.39
C LYS A 164 4.30 -59.34 -2.35
N ASP A 165 3.00 -59.22 -2.67
CA ASP A 165 2.25 -59.52 -3.91
C ASP A 165 1.07 -58.54 -4.13
N ALA A 166 0.45 -58.66 -5.32
CA ALA A 166 -0.78 -58.05 -5.84
C ALA A 166 -2.02 -58.11 -4.90
N ALA A 167 -3.16 -57.43 -5.12
CA ALA A 167 -3.70 -56.67 -6.27
C ALA A 167 -4.50 -55.42 -5.74
N GLU A 168 -5.43 -54.71 -6.41
CA GLU A 168 -6.10 -54.78 -7.72
C GLU A 168 -6.67 -53.38 -8.12
N ILE A 169 -7.36 -53.23 -9.26
CA ILE A 169 -8.10 -52.01 -9.68
C ILE A 169 -9.44 -52.40 -10.33
N PRO A 170 -10.54 -51.74 -9.96
CA PRO A 170 -11.51 -51.15 -10.92
C PRO A 170 -11.82 -49.67 -10.54
N ALA A 171 -12.06 -48.66 -11.39
CA ALA A 171 -12.45 -48.52 -12.81
C ALA A 171 -13.83 -49.13 -13.19
N ASP A 172 -14.85 -48.42 -13.69
CA ASP A 172 -15.07 -46.96 -13.87
C ASP A 172 -16.63 -46.65 -13.89
N PRO A 173 -17.30 -45.80 -14.73
CA PRO A 173 -18.40 -44.89 -14.32
C PRO A 173 -19.79 -45.25 -14.97
N PRO A 174 -20.75 -44.38 -15.43
CA PRO A 174 -21.04 -42.92 -15.27
C PRO A 174 -22.55 -42.44 -15.17
N LEU A 175 -22.76 -41.13 -14.90
CA LEU A 175 -23.87 -40.23 -15.41
C LEU A 175 -25.36 -40.50 -14.98
N PRO A 176 -26.39 -39.65 -15.29
CA PRO A 176 -26.45 -38.45 -16.16
C PRO A 176 -27.23 -37.19 -15.63
N MET A 177 -27.29 -36.14 -16.48
CA MET A 177 -28.25 -34.98 -16.52
C MET A 177 -28.11 -33.89 -15.43
N GLU A 178 -28.44 -32.61 -15.68
CA GLU A 178 -29.14 -32.00 -16.83
C GLU A 178 -28.59 -30.61 -17.25
N THR A 179 -28.77 -30.28 -18.53
CA THR A 179 -28.50 -28.97 -19.14
C THR A 179 -29.52 -27.92 -18.72
N GLN A 180 -29.13 -26.66 -18.52
CA GLN A 180 -29.94 -25.56 -19.05
C GLN A 180 -29.14 -24.30 -19.39
N GLU A 181 -29.30 -23.91 -20.65
CA GLU A 181 -28.74 -22.75 -21.33
C GLU A 181 -29.87 -21.72 -21.50
N VAL A 182 -29.71 -20.49 -20.98
CA VAL A 182 -30.54 -19.34 -21.40
C VAL A 182 -29.72 -18.05 -21.47
N SER A 183 -29.60 -17.54 -22.68
CA SER A 183 -29.48 -16.13 -23.07
C SER A 183 -30.65 -15.87 -24.07
N PRO A 184 -30.92 -14.66 -24.62
CA PRO A 184 -30.37 -13.32 -24.39
C PRO A 184 -31.45 -12.21 -24.24
N GLN A 185 -31.02 -10.95 -24.07
CA GLN A 185 -31.59 -9.68 -24.60
C GLN A 185 -30.78 -8.52 -23.95
N THR A 186 -30.14 -7.56 -24.62
CA THR A 186 -30.41 -6.74 -25.84
C THR A 186 -31.29 -5.51 -25.59
N ALA A 187 -30.63 -4.40 -25.27
CA ALA A 187 -30.95 -3.00 -25.58
C ALA A 187 -29.64 -2.22 -25.30
N GLU A 188 -28.91 -1.60 -26.23
CA GLU A 188 -29.26 -0.82 -27.42
C GLU A 188 -30.13 0.42 -27.11
N ILE A 189 -29.47 1.49 -26.67
CA ILE A 189 -29.95 2.87 -26.87
C ILE A 189 -28.88 3.63 -27.63
N LYS A 190 -29.28 4.10 -28.81
CA LYS A 190 -28.50 4.85 -29.80
C LYS A 190 -29.06 6.26 -29.88
N ASN A 191 -28.24 7.28 -29.67
CA ASN A 191 -28.30 8.62 -30.32
C ASN A 191 -27.26 9.58 -29.71
N ARG A 192 -26.82 10.69 -30.34
CA ARG A 192 -26.42 11.00 -31.74
C ARG A 192 -26.03 12.51 -31.80
N MET A 193 -24.87 12.85 -32.38
CA MET A 193 -24.40 14.19 -32.81
C MET A 193 -24.13 15.23 -31.68
N GLU A 194 -22.93 15.84 -31.55
CA GLU A 194 -22.20 16.82 -32.42
C GLU A 194 -22.74 18.28 -32.32
N PRO A 195 -21.91 19.34 -32.56
CA PRO A 195 -20.46 19.49 -32.31
C PRO A 195 -20.03 20.88 -31.75
N ALA A 196 -18.72 21.03 -31.47
CA ALA A 196 -17.89 22.26 -31.53
C ALA A 196 -18.18 23.51 -30.65
N SER A 197 -17.14 23.98 -29.93
CA SER A 197 -16.58 25.34 -30.12
C SER A 197 -15.30 25.61 -29.28
N THR A 198 -14.19 25.92 -30.00
CA THR A 198 -13.04 26.82 -29.69
C THR A 198 -12.26 26.80 -28.35
N PRO A 199 -10.94 27.11 -28.36
CA PRO A 199 -10.09 27.11 -27.18
C PRO A 199 -10.14 28.43 -26.39
N PRO A 200 -9.84 28.42 -25.07
CA PRO A 200 -9.60 29.64 -24.30
C PRO A 200 -8.22 30.26 -24.62
N PRO A 201 -8.05 31.57 -24.41
CA PRO A 201 -6.83 32.33 -24.73
C PRO A 201 -5.66 32.03 -23.77
N PRO A 202 -4.41 32.44 -24.12
CA PRO A 202 -3.27 32.28 -23.22
C PRO A 202 -3.47 33.09 -21.94
N ILE A 203 -3.20 32.47 -20.78
CA ILE A 203 -3.14 33.16 -19.49
C ILE A 203 -1.75 33.75 -19.33
N ASP A 204 -1.69 35.05 -19.05
CA ASP A 204 -0.44 35.77 -18.87
C ASP A 204 0.41 35.22 -17.72
N THR A 205 1.71 35.17 -17.98
CA THR A 205 2.72 34.80 -16.99
C THR A 205 2.94 35.95 -16.03
N GLU A 206 2.35 35.91 -14.83
CA GLU A 206 2.93 36.63 -13.70
C GLU A 206 2.77 35.94 -12.34
N ARG A 207 3.92 35.46 -11.84
CA ARG A 207 4.29 35.43 -10.41
C ARG A 207 3.60 34.44 -9.47
N ILE A 208 3.79 33.14 -9.74
CA ILE A 208 3.87 32.16 -8.64
C ILE A 208 5.25 32.31 -7.98
N THR A 209 5.29 32.76 -6.73
CA THR A 209 6.50 32.73 -5.90
C THR A 209 6.87 31.28 -5.64
N ALA A 210 8.03 30.85 -6.17
CA ALA A 210 8.51 29.49 -5.98
C ALA A 210 8.74 29.20 -4.48
N VAL A 211 8.10 28.15 -3.96
CA VAL A 211 8.45 27.58 -2.66
C VAL A 211 9.72 26.76 -2.87
N SER A 212 10.87 27.33 -2.45
CA SER A 212 12.14 26.62 -2.49
C SER A 212 12.07 25.32 -1.67
N PRO A 213 12.66 24.21 -2.13
CA PRO A 213 12.79 23.01 -1.31
C PRO A 213 13.65 23.33 -0.08
N SER A 214 13.12 23.02 1.11
CA SER A 214 13.86 23.14 2.37
C SER A 214 15.13 22.27 2.31
N SER A 215 16.28 22.89 2.56
CA SER A 215 17.58 22.20 2.61
C SER A 215 17.87 21.53 3.96
N GLN A 216 16.87 21.43 4.84
CA GLN A 216 17.01 20.79 6.15
C GLN A 216 17.05 19.26 6.00
N PRO A 217 17.96 18.56 6.71
CA PRO A 217 18.00 17.11 6.70
C PRO A 217 16.71 16.54 7.31
N VAL A 218 16.22 15.42 6.77
CA VAL A 218 15.01 14.76 7.28
C VAL A 218 15.27 14.26 8.70
N SER A 219 14.32 14.47 9.62
CA SER A 219 14.43 14.06 11.01
C SER A 219 13.10 13.54 11.57
N ILE A 220 13.20 12.54 12.45
CA ILE A 220 12.12 12.18 13.38
C ILE A 220 12.24 13.10 14.59
N GLU A 221 11.22 13.93 14.79
CA GLU A 221 11.14 14.91 15.88
C GLU A 221 10.55 14.29 17.15
N SER A 222 9.55 13.42 16.99
CA SER A 222 8.92 12.71 18.11
C SER A 222 8.45 11.32 17.73
N ILE A 223 8.44 10.41 18.71
CA ILE A 223 7.74 9.13 18.66
C ILE A 223 6.80 9.08 19.86
N SER A 224 5.54 8.75 19.66
CA SER A 224 4.59 8.53 20.76
C SER A 224 3.74 7.27 20.56
N PHE A 225 3.55 6.52 21.64
CA PHE A 225 2.71 5.33 21.66
C PHE A 225 1.33 5.66 22.24
N LYS A 226 0.25 5.19 21.61
CA LYS A 226 -1.12 5.32 22.10
C LYS A 226 -1.84 3.97 22.07
N LYS A 227 -2.30 3.53 23.24
CA LYS A 227 -3.06 2.30 23.44
C LYS A 227 -4.55 2.52 23.26
N ASN A 228 -5.22 1.70 22.44
CA ASN A 228 -6.69 1.63 22.37
C ASN A 228 -7.11 0.18 22.72
N PRO A 229 -7.35 -0.11 24.01
CA PRO A 229 -7.41 -1.48 24.52
C PRO A 229 -8.32 -2.42 23.73
N GLY A 230 -7.79 -3.58 23.35
CA GLY A 230 -8.50 -4.61 22.59
C GLY A 230 -8.84 -4.26 21.13
N LYS A 231 -8.49 -3.06 20.62
CA LYS A 231 -8.79 -2.63 19.25
C LYS A 231 -7.54 -2.45 18.39
N GLU A 232 -6.66 -1.55 18.81
CA GLU A 232 -5.51 -1.11 18.02
C GLU A 232 -4.46 -0.46 18.93
N GLU A 233 -3.21 -0.50 18.54
CA GLU A 233 -2.13 0.24 19.17
C GLU A 233 -1.43 1.09 18.11
N LYS A 234 -1.23 2.37 18.42
CA LYS A 234 -0.72 3.35 17.46
C LYS A 234 0.66 3.79 17.88
N LEU A 235 1.60 3.74 16.94
CA LEU A 235 2.87 4.42 17.03
C LEU A 235 2.82 5.62 16.08
N LEU A 236 2.93 6.81 16.65
CA LEU A 236 2.85 8.10 15.97
C LEU A 236 4.25 8.67 15.85
N PHE A 237 4.60 9.17 14.68
CA PHE A 237 5.91 9.73 14.36
C PHE A 237 5.71 11.12 13.76
N THR A 238 6.22 12.15 14.42
CA THR A 238 6.33 13.48 13.84
C THR A 238 7.66 13.57 13.10
N VAL A 239 7.64 13.94 11.83
CA VAL A 239 8.84 14.18 11.02
C VAL A 239 8.88 15.62 10.53
N ASN A 240 10.05 16.18 10.29
CA ASN A 240 10.16 17.57 9.80
C ASN A 240 9.84 17.71 8.29
N ASN A 241 9.89 16.61 7.54
CA ASN A 241 9.65 16.53 6.11
C ASN A 241 9.06 15.15 5.75
N PHE A 242 8.25 15.09 4.70
CA PHE A 242 7.58 13.85 4.32
C PHE A 242 8.53 12.87 3.61
N GLN A 243 8.99 11.88 4.37
CA GLN A 243 9.60 10.67 3.83
C GLN A 243 9.01 9.44 4.55
N PRO A 244 8.25 8.57 3.86
CA PRO A 244 7.67 7.38 4.49
C PRO A 244 8.76 6.34 4.79
N PRO A 245 8.65 5.58 5.90
CA PRO A 245 9.58 4.50 6.20
C PRO A 245 9.37 3.27 5.31
N ILE A 246 10.44 2.53 5.09
CA ILE A 246 10.40 1.16 4.58
C ILE A 246 9.95 0.27 5.75
N ILE A 247 8.89 -0.52 5.56
CA ILE A 247 8.34 -1.39 6.62
C ILE A 247 8.41 -2.86 6.22
N ILE A 248 8.84 -3.70 7.19
CA ILE A 248 8.97 -5.15 7.09
C ILE A 248 8.29 -5.79 8.32
N GLY A 249 7.50 -6.84 8.12
CA GLY A 249 6.91 -7.63 9.20
C GLY A 249 7.57 -9.01 9.29
N ILE A 250 8.20 -9.31 10.43
CA ILE A 250 8.79 -10.61 10.72
C ILE A 250 7.81 -11.39 11.61
N GLU A 251 7.29 -12.50 11.09
CA GLU A 251 6.38 -13.40 11.83
C GLU A 251 7.14 -14.52 12.58
N GLU A 252 8.36 -14.85 12.15
CA GLU A 252 9.12 -15.99 12.68
C GLU A 252 9.87 -15.67 13.98
N GLY A 253 9.79 -16.58 14.95
CA GLY A 253 10.42 -16.42 16.26
C GLY A 253 9.67 -15.43 17.15
N ILE A 254 10.32 -14.33 17.52
CA ILE A 254 9.66 -13.21 18.21
C ILE A 254 9.11 -12.29 17.12
N PRO A 255 7.78 -12.17 16.96
CA PRO A 255 7.20 -11.37 15.89
C PRO A 255 7.55 -9.90 16.11
N ARG A 256 7.90 -9.20 15.04
CA ARG A 256 8.37 -7.81 15.11
C ARG A 256 8.15 -7.08 13.80
N ILE A 257 7.99 -5.76 13.88
CA ILE A 257 7.92 -4.87 12.72
C ILE A 257 9.19 -4.03 12.70
N ILE A 258 9.90 -4.05 11.57
CA ILE A 258 11.04 -3.17 11.31
C ILE A 258 10.55 -1.99 10.48
N CYS A 259 10.86 -0.78 10.91
CA CYS A 259 10.59 0.46 10.18
C CYS A 259 11.92 1.20 9.94
N ASP A 260 12.43 1.15 8.72
CA ASP A 260 13.66 1.86 8.34
C ASP A 260 13.31 3.21 7.72
N PHE A 261 13.80 4.29 8.33
CA PHE A 261 13.74 5.66 7.84
C PHE A 261 15.08 6.01 7.18
N PRO A 262 15.21 5.91 5.85
CA PRO A 262 16.46 6.21 5.14
C PRO A 262 16.78 7.71 5.17
N ASN A 263 18.07 8.06 5.14
CA ASN A 263 18.57 9.45 5.10
C ASN A 263 17.97 10.37 6.18
N THR A 264 17.59 9.79 7.31
CA THR A 264 16.81 10.43 8.37
C THR A 264 17.63 10.47 9.66
N ALA A 265 17.59 11.60 10.37
CA ALA A 265 18.13 11.75 11.72
C ALA A 265 17.06 11.51 12.79
N VAL A 266 17.48 11.34 14.04
CA VAL A 266 16.59 11.33 15.22
C VAL A 266 16.95 12.50 16.11
N ALA A 267 15.94 13.26 16.55
CA ALA A 267 16.12 14.32 17.53
C ALA A 267 16.71 13.76 18.84
N GLU A 268 17.61 14.50 19.49
CA GLU A 268 18.40 14.04 20.66
C GLU A 268 17.57 13.55 21.85
N LYS A 269 16.28 13.91 21.91
CA LYS A 269 15.37 13.62 23.03
C LYS A 269 14.60 12.30 22.90
N ILE A 270 14.76 11.57 21.80
CA ILE A 270 14.11 10.27 21.59
C ILE A 270 14.95 9.17 22.25
N PRO A 271 14.37 8.36 23.16
CA PRO A 271 15.10 7.26 23.79
C PRO A 271 15.30 6.08 22.83
N GLU A 272 16.42 5.36 23.01
CA GLU A 272 16.76 4.16 22.23
C GLU A 272 15.83 2.97 22.51
N LEU A 273 15.10 3.02 23.64
CA LEU A 273 14.10 2.02 24.02
C LEU A 273 12.85 2.72 24.57
N ILE A 274 11.69 2.35 24.03
CA ILE A 274 10.37 2.78 24.48
C ILE A 274 9.60 1.53 24.94
N GLU A 275 9.45 1.34 26.24
CA GLU A 275 8.50 0.35 26.77
C GLU A 275 7.07 0.86 26.58
N THR A 276 6.24 0.07 25.91
CA THR A 276 4.87 0.49 25.55
C THR A 276 3.81 -0.03 26.53
N GLN A 277 4.12 -1.09 27.30
CA GLN A 277 3.16 -1.79 28.16
C GLN A 277 1.86 -2.16 27.40
N GLY A 278 2.01 -2.49 26.12
CA GLY A 278 0.92 -2.75 25.18
C GLY A 278 0.32 -4.15 25.29
N GLN A 279 -0.77 -4.38 24.56
CA GLN A 279 -1.40 -5.68 24.33
C GLN A 279 -0.97 -6.31 23.00
N PHE A 280 -0.36 -5.54 22.11
CA PHE A 280 0.11 -5.97 20.78
C PHE A 280 1.60 -5.65 20.59
N ILE A 281 2.02 -4.42 20.89
CA ILE A 281 3.42 -3.98 20.90
C ILE A 281 3.95 -4.10 22.33
N GLN A 282 5.04 -4.84 22.52
CA GLN A 282 5.72 -5.01 23.81
C GLN A 282 6.70 -3.85 24.10
N GLN A 283 7.49 -3.49 23.09
CA GLN A 283 8.49 -2.42 23.17
C GLN A 283 8.87 -1.94 21.76
N VAL A 284 9.47 -0.75 21.68
CA VAL A 284 10.04 -0.19 20.45
C VAL A 284 11.51 0.14 20.70
N ARG A 285 12.42 -0.47 19.94
CA ARG A 285 13.83 -0.07 19.90
C ARG A 285 14.04 0.97 18.80
N VAL A 286 14.93 1.93 19.03
CA VAL A 286 15.34 2.96 18.05
C VAL A 286 16.85 2.85 17.85
N GLU A 287 17.27 2.33 16.71
CA GLU A 287 18.66 2.05 16.35
C GLU A 287 19.16 3.06 15.31
N LYS A 288 20.31 3.69 15.57
CA LYS A 288 21.00 4.58 14.62
C LYS A 288 21.93 3.75 13.74
N ASN A 289 21.60 3.59 12.46
CA ASN A 289 22.48 2.91 11.52
C ASN A 289 23.51 3.89 10.93
N ALA A 290 24.64 4.02 11.61
CA ALA A 290 25.74 4.90 11.23
C ALA A 290 26.33 4.61 9.83
N SER A 291 26.13 3.40 9.28
CA SER A 291 26.66 3.02 7.95
C SER A 291 25.76 3.43 6.78
N GLN A 292 24.49 3.75 7.03
CA GLN A 292 23.47 4.02 6.01
C GLN A 292 22.73 5.35 6.22
N SER A 293 23.18 6.17 7.19
CA SER A 293 22.51 7.43 7.58
C SER A 293 21.00 7.26 7.81
N SER A 294 20.61 6.14 8.40
CA SER A 294 19.22 5.73 8.56
C SER A 294 18.88 5.41 10.02
N ILE A 295 17.60 5.56 10.36
CA ILE A 295 17.06 5.18 11.67
C ILE A 295 16.23 3.92 11.47
N ARG A 296 16.54 2.87 12.21
CA ARG A 296 15.76 1.65 12.26
C ARG A 296 14.94 1.64 13.55
N LEU A 297 13.63 1.46 13.44
CA LEU A 297 12.82 1.10 14.59
C LEU A 297 12.47 -0.38 14.53
N ILE A 298 12.55 -1.05 15.68
CA ILE A 298 12.13 -2.45 15.84
C ILE A 298 11.01 -2.47 16.89
N LEU A 299 9.78 -2.63 16.42
CA LEU A 299 8.62 -2.86 17.27
C LEU A 299 8.54 -4.35 17.56
N GLU A 300 8.84 -4.79 18.78
CA GLU A 300 8.63 -6.17 19.17
C GLU A 300 7.16 -6.38 19.54
N LEU A 301 6.53 -7.39 18.93
CA LEU A 301 5.13 -7.74 19.12
C LEU A 301 5.00 -8.91 20.10
N ILE A 302 3.87 -8.98 20.79
CA ILE A 302 3.60 -10.10 21.68
C ILE A 302 3.46 -11.39 20.85
N PRO A 303 4.20 -12.48 21.17
CA PRO A 303 4.12 -13.75 20.45
C PRO A 303 2.72 -14.40 20.43
N ASN A 304 2.56 -15.40 19.55
CA ASN A 304 1.37 -16.25 19.45
C ASN A 304 0.07 -15.49 19.14
N ARG A 305 0.16 -14.43 18.32
CA ARG A 305 -0.95 -13.58 17.90
C ARG A 305 -0.80 -13.27 16.40
N HIS A 306 -1.94 -13.11 15.73
CA HIS A 306 -1.98 -12.65 14.34
C HIS A 306 -2.32 -11.15 14.31
N TYR A 307 -1.59 -10.40 13.50
CA TYR A 307 -1.68 -8.95 13.42
C TYR A 307 -2.01 -8.49 12.00
N ASP A 308 -2.92 -7.54 11.88
CA ASP A 308 -3.00 -6.70 10.69
C ASP A 308 -2.20 -5.42 10.95
N LEU A 309 -1.52 -4.92 9.93
CA LEU A 309 -0.81 -3.66 9.95
C LEU A 309 -1.54 -2.63 9.08
N GLU A 310 -1.72 -1.41 9.59
CA GLU A 310 -2.32 -0.31 8.86
C GLU A 310 -1.45 0.94 9.01
N GLN A 311 -1.31 1.71 7.93
CA GLN A 311 -0.40 2.84 7.82
C GLN A 311 -1.20 4.06 7.37
N ILE A 312 -1.10 5.17 8.10
CA ILE A 312 -1.78 6.42 7.79
C ILE A 312 -0.74 7.54 7.80
N PHE A 313 -0.78 8.43 6.82
CA PHE A 313 0.07 9.63 6.79
C PHE A 313 -0.77 10.88 6.61
N TYR A 314 -0.58 11.85 7.50
CA TYR A 314 -1.21 13.16 7.48
C TYR A 314 -0.19 14.17 6.95
N LYS A 315 -0.25 14.48 5.66
CA LYS A 315 0.73 15.33 4.96
C LYS A 315 0.84 16.73 5.56
N GLU A 316 -0.29 17.32 5.92
CA GLU A 316 -0.37 18.67 6.48
C GLU A 316 0.23 18.77 7.90
N GLU A 317 0.29 17.64 8.61
CA GLU A 317 0.80 17.53 9.99
C GLU A 317 2.21 16.92 10.05
N ASN A 318 2.77 16.52 8.90
CA ASN A 318 3.94 15.63 8.79
C ASN A 318 3.91 14.44 9.77
N LEU A 319 2.72 13.87 9.97
CA LEU A 319 2.48 12.84 10.97
C LEU A 319 2.30 11.48 10.29
N TYR A 320 3.23 10.57 10.56
CA TYR A 320 3.10 9.16 10.20
C TYR A 320 2.53 8.37 11.37
N VAL A 321 1.58 7.48 11.09
CA VAL A 321 0.91 6.64 12.09
C VAL A 321 0.94 5.19 11.63
N LEU A 322 1.54 4.34 12.46
CA LEU A 322 1.53 2.90 12.31
C LEU A 322 0.53 2.30 13.31
N LEU A 323 -0.43 1.54 12.82
CA LEU A 323 -1.49 0.92 13.61
C LEU A 323 -1.32 -0.59 13.58
N VAL A 324 -1.08 -1.18 14.75
CA VAL A 324 -1.05 -2.64 14.97
C VAL A 324 -2.38 -3.05 15.58
N LYS A 325 -3.09 -3.97 14.94
CA LYS A 325 -4.41 -4.46 15.38
C LYS A 325 -4.47 -5.99 15.27
N PRO A 326 -5.31 -6.70 16.04
CA PRO A 326 -5.45 -8.14 15.87
C PRO A 326 -6.10 -8.45 14.52
N SER A 327 -5.63 -9.49 13.83
CA SER A 327 -6.06 -9.77 12.47
C SER A 327 -7.55 -10.08 12.38
N GLY A 328 -8.21 -9.58 11.33
CA GLY A 328 -9.66 -9.69 11.15
C GLY A 328 -10.48 -8.56 11.81
N SER A 329 -9.81 -7.59 12.46
CA SER A 329 -10.47 -6.39 12.99
C SER A 329 -11.07 -5.52 11.87
N PRO A 330 -12.29 -4.99 12.03
CA PRO A 330 -12.90 -4.12 11.02
C PRO A 330 -12.05 -2.86 10.81
N HIS A 331 -11.78 -2.52 9.55
CA HIS A 331 -11.05 -1.28 9.21
C HIS A 331 -11.82 -0.04 9.69
N VAL A 332 -11.08 0.94 10.22
CA VAL A 332 -11.63 2.23 10.61
C VAL A 332 -12.03 2.96 9.33
N LYS A 333 -13.33 2.94 9.01
CA LYS A 333 -13.86 3.79 7.95
C LYS A 333 -13.66 5.24 8.38
N ASN A 334 -12.76 5.95 7.70
CA ASN A 334 -12.61 7.40 7.87
C ASN A 334 -13.96 8.06 7.57
N LYS A 335 -14.66 8.44 8.64
CA LYS A 335 -15.85 9.26 8.57
C LYS A 335 -15.36 10.63 8.11
N LYS A 336 -15.68 11.02 6.87
CA LYS A 336 -15.60 12.43 6.48
C LYS A 336 -16.38 13.23 7.51
N GLN A 337 -15.73 14.23 8.11
CA GLN A 337 -16.42 15.38 8.68
C GLN A 337 -16.90 16.27 7.53
#